data_AF-A0A023YBJ2-F1
#
_entry.id   AF-A0A023YBJ2-F1
#
_cell.length_a   1.000
_cell.length_b   1.000
_cell.length_c   1.000
_cell.angle_alpha   90.00
_cell.angle_beta   90.00
_cell.angle_gamma   90.00
#
_symmetry.space_group_name_H-M   'P 1'
#
loop_
_entity.id
_entity.type
_entity.pdbx_description
1 polymer ?
#
loop_
_entity_poly.entity_id
_entity_poly.type
_entity_poly.pdbx_seq_one_letter_code
_entity_poly.pdbx_strand_id
1 'polypeptide(L)'
;QVEYAKGRNQLIASLKGKQQQNSKKLGFTGHMDVVPVGEIPWKYPPFSATEEDGKIYARGSSDMKAGLAAQVVAMIELKEQGLPFAGEIQLLATVGEETSAIGAGQLVELGYGSDLDALVIGEPTNNLIVIAH
;
A
#
# COMPACT_ATOMS: atom_id res chain seq x y z
N GLN A 1 4.14 10.64 8.99
CA GLN A 1 3.03 11.01 8.09
C GLN A 1 3.45 12.26 7.33
N VAL A 2 3.01 12.40 6.08
CA VAL A 2 3.27 13.58 5.23
C VAL A 2 1.91 14.13 4.81
N GLU A 3 1.63 15.40 5.11
CA GLU A 3 0.35 16.01 4.77
C GLU A 3 0.33 16.44 3.30
N TYR A 4 -0.70 16.03 2.56
CA TYR A 4 -0.99 16.55 1.22
C TYR A 4 -2.01 17.69 1.29
N ALA A 5 -3.09 17.47 2.05
CA ALA A 5 -4.12 18.46 2.35
C ALA A 5 -4.74 18.18 3.73
N LYS A 6 -5.51 19.12 4.27
CA LYS A 6 -6.14 18.99 5.59
C LYS A 6 -6.92 17.66 5.70
N GLY A 7 -6.46 16.78 6.59
CA GLY A 7 -7.06 15.46 6.82
C GLY A 7 -6.76 14.40 5.74
N ARG A 8 -5.88 14.69 4.79
CA ARG A 8 -5.38 13.76 3.77
C ARG A 8 -3.87 13.63 3.90
N ASN A 9 -3.47 12.64 4.68
CA ASN A 9 -2.08 12.35 4.98
C ASN A 9 -1.63 11.08 4.29
N GLN A 10 -0.40 11.09 3.83
CA GLN A 10 0.34 9.91 3.44
C GLN A 10 0.99 9.30 4.68
N LEU A 11 1.07 7.97 4.73
CA LEU A 11 1.75 7.25 5.80
C LEU A 11 3.06 6.65 5.26
N ILE A 12 4.16 7.09 5.88
CA ILE A 12 5.49 6.54 5.62
C ILE A 12 5.93 5.76 6.85
N ALA A 13 6.37 4.52 6.67
CA ALA A 13 6.94 3.69 7.73
C ALA A 13 8.12 2.89 7.19
N SER A 14 9.16 2.70 8.01
CA SER A 14 10.35 1.93 7.63
C SER A 14 10.61 0.80 8.63
N LEU A 15 11.00 -0.36 8.11
CA LEU A 15 11.45 -1.51 8.89
C LEU A 15 12.84 -1.91 8.42
N LYS A 16 13.83 -1.77 9.31
CA LYS A 16 15.21 -2.19 9.05
C LYS A 16 15.41 -3.64 9.45
N GLY A 17 15.98 -4.43 8.54
CA GLY A 17 16.42 -5.80 8.80
C GLY A 17 17.63 -5.85 9.72
N LYS A 18 17.98 -7.06 10.20
CA LYS A 18 19.14 -7.25 11.09
C LYS A 18 20.49 -7.17 10.34
N GLN A 19 20.49 -7.39 9.03
CA GLN A 19 21.70 -7.36 8.20
C GLN A 19 21.69 -6.12 7.31
N GLN A 20 22.69 -5.24 7.47
CA GLN A 20 22.74 -3.94 6.77
C GLN A 20 23.92 -3.80 5.80
N GLN A 21 24.81 -4.80 5.70
CA GLN A 21 25.96 -4.72 4.79
C GLN A 21 25.49 -4.82 3.33
N ASN A 22 25.84 -3.85 2.49
CA ASN A 22 25.34 -3.71 1.11
C ASN A 22 23.80 -3.76 1.02
N SER A 23 23.13 -3.17 2.02
CA SER A 23 21.68 -3.19 2.16
C SER A 23 20.96 -2.60 0.95
N LYS A 24 19.93 -3.30 0.50
CA LYS A 24 18.95 -2.83 -0.48
C LYS A 24 17.69 -2.32 0.21
N LYS A 25 16.99 -1.37 -0.42
CA LYS A 25 15.74 -0.81 0.09
C LYS A 25 14.58 -1.18 -0.82
N LEU A 26 13.62 -1.94 -0.28
CA LEU A 26 12.40 -2.34 -0.97
C LEU A 26 11.27 -1.40 -0.56
N GLY A 27 10.63 -0.76 -1.54
CA GLY A 27 9.41 -0.01 -1.31
C GLY A 27 8.17 -0.92 -1.39
N PHE A 28 7.30 -0.84 -0.40
CA PHE A 28 5.90 -1.27 -0.50
C PHE A 28 5.05 -0.03 -0.72
N THR A 29 4.22 -0.04 -1.75
CA THR A 29 3.33 1.09 -2.02
C THR A 29 1.91 0.65 -2.33
N GLY A 30 1.00 1.55 -2.03
CA GLY A 30 -0.42 1.42 -2.32
C GLY A 30 -1.21 2.66 -1.92
N HIS A 31 -2.39 2.84 -2.51
CA HIS A 31 -3.26 3.97 -2.21
C HIS A 31 -4.33 3.61 -1.16
N MET A 32 -4.76 4.61 -0.40
CA MET A 32 -5.76 4.46 0.66
C MET A 32 -7.15 4.92 0.26
N ASP A 33 -7.23 5.75 -0.78
CA ASP A 33 -8.49 6.22 -1.34
C ASP A 33 -9.21 5.13 -2.13
N VAL A 34 -10.42 5.46 -2.57
CA VAL A 34 -11.28 4.58 -3.34
C VAL A 34 -12.14 5.45 -4.25
N VAL A 35 -12.49 4.96 -5.43
CA VAL A 35 -13.54 5.61 -6.23
C VAL A 35 -14.89 5.66 -5.49
N PRO A 36 -15.80 6.58 -5.89
CA PRO A 36 -17.19 6.58 -5.45
C PRO A 36 -17.89 5.23 -5.64
N VAL A 37 -18.95 5.00 -4.87
CA VAL A 37 -19.74 3.75 -4.91
C VAL A 37 -20.53 3.57 -6.22
N GLY A 38 -20.68 4.64 -7.01
CA GLY A 38 -21.43 4.66 -8.26
C GLY A 38 -22.94 4.63 -8.04
N GLU A 39 -23.69 4.48 -9.13
CA GLU A 39 -25.16 4.48 -9.13
C GLU A 39 -25.77 3.08 -9.10
N ILE A 40 -24.96 2.05 -9.38
CA ILE A 40 -25.42 0.66 -9.39
C ILE A 40 -25.69 0.22 -7.93
N PRO A 41 -26.89 -0.35 -7.65
CA PRO A 41 -27.20 -0.84 -6.31
C PRO A 41 -26.24 -1.93 -5.86
N TRP A 42 -25.78 -1.80 -4.62
CA TRP A 42 -24.93 -2.80 -3.98
C TRP A 42 -25.78 -3.86 -3.29
N LYS A 43 -25.37 -5.13 -3.38
CA LYS A 43 -25.97 -6.23 -2.60
C LYS A 43 -25.79 -6.02 -1.08
N TYR A 44 -24.65 -5.46 -0.68
CA TYR A 44 -24.30 -5.14 0.71
C TYR A 44 -23.88 -3.67 0.85
N PRO A 45 -24.01 -3.05 2.03
CA PRO A 45 -23.52 -1.68 2.22
C PRO A 45 -22.02 -1.59 1.86
N PRO A 46 -21.61 -0.67 0.97
CA PRO A 46 -20.29 -0.67 0.34
C PRO A 46 -19.12 -0.50 1.32
N PHE A 47 -19.35 0.03 2.51
CA PHE A 47 -18.32 0.26 3.52
C PHE A 47 -18.49 -0.62 4.77
N SER A 48 -19.27 -1.70 4.67
CA SER A 48 -19.51 -2.63 5.78
C SER A 48 -18.47 -3.74 5.91
N ALA A 49 -17.70 -4.03 4.84
CA ALA A 49 -16.86 -5.21 4.75
C ALA A 49 -17.63 -6.52 5.04
N THR A 50 -18.82 -6.66 4.46
CA THR A 50 -19.65 -7.86 4.66
C THR A 50 -18.94 -9.08 4.08
N GLU A 51 -18.84 -10.15 4.87
CA GLU A 51 -18.28 -11.43 4.43
C GLU A 51 -19.41 -12.41 4.06
N GLU A 52 -19.32 -13.01 2.87
CA GLU A 52 -20.20 -14.11 2.43
C GLU A 52 -19.38 -15.07 1.56
N ASP A 53 -19.50 -16.38 1.81
CA ASP A 53 -18.85 -17.45 1.05
C ASP A 53 -17.32 -17.25 0.87
N GLY A 54 -16.64 -16.82 1.93
CA GLY A 54 -15.20 -16.58 1.95
C GLY A 54 -14.74 -15.37 1.14
N LYS A 55 -15.67 -14.47 0.79
CA LYS A 55 -15.39 -13.21 0.08
C LYS A 55 -15.82 -12.03 0.91
N ILE A 56 -15.01 -10.97 0.90
CA ILE A 56 -15.32 -9.68 1.52
C ILE A 56 -15.88 -8.74 0.46
N TYR A 57 -17.10 -8.25 0.69
CA TYR A 57 -17.78 -7.29 -0.15
C TYR A 57 -17.68 -5.89 0.45
N ALA A 58 -16.77 -5.09 -0.10
CA ALA A 58 -16.66 -3.66 0.19
C ALA A 58 -15.98 -2.90 -0.94
N ARG A 59 -16.36 -1.62 -1.11
CA ARG A 59 -15.59 -0.66 -1.90
C ARG A 59 -14.20 -0.54 -1.28
N GLY A 60 -13.19 -0.79 -2.10
CA GLY A 60 -11.80 -0.78 -1.66
C GLY A 60 -11.23 -2.15 -1.30
N SER A 61 -12.07 -3.17 -1.11
CA SER A 61 -11.63 -4.50 -0.65
C SER A 61 -10.55 -5.09 -1.57
N SER A 62 -10.81 -5.15 -2.88
CA SER A 62 -9.81 -5.60 -3.86
C SER A 62 -8.86 -4.48 -4.27
N ASP A 63 -9.40 -3.33 -4.69
CA ASP A 63 -8.65 -2.18 -5.22
C ASP A 63 -8.63 -1.01 -4.21
N MET A 64 -7.54 -0.80 -3.48
CA MET A 64 -6.40 -1.73 -3.33
C MET A 64 -6.09 -2.10 -1.88
N LYS A 65 -7.10 -2.02 -1.00
CA LYS A 65 -6.89 -2.15 0.44
C LYS A 65 -6.49 -3.56 0.87
N ALA A 66 -6.88 -4.62 0.16
CA ALA A 66 -6.39 -5.97 0.47
C ALA A 66 -4.87 -6.07 0.29
N GLY A 67 -4.33 -5.57 -0.84
CA GLY A 67 -2.89 -5.59 -1.10
C GLY A 67 -2.11 -4.69 -0.13
N LEU A 68 -2.62 -3.49 0.13
CA LEU A 68 -2.01 -2.58 1.12
C LEU A 68 -2.03 -3.18 2.53
N ALA A 69 -3.14 -3.79 2.95
CA ALA A 69 -3.24 -4.47 4.23
C ALA A 69 -2.27 -5.66 4.32
N ALA A 70 -2.13 -6.46 3.25
CA ALA A 70 -1.19 -7.57 3.20
C ALA A 70 0.27 -7.10 3.36
N GLN A 71 0.65 -5.99 2.73
CA GLN A 71 1.97 -5.37 2.90
C GLN A 71 2.21 -4.93 4.35
N VAL A 72 1.22 -4.29 4.97
CA VAL A 72 1.29 -3.85 6.38
C VAL A 72 1.44 -5.05 7.32
N VAL A 73 0.61 -6.09 7.13
CA VAL A 73 0.69 -7.34 7.92
C VAL A 73 2.04 -8.00 7.75
N ALA A 74 2.58 -8.08 6.53
CA ALA A 74 3.91 -8.64 6.31
C ALA A 74 5.00 -7.89 7.10
N MET A 75 4.95 -6.55 7.14
CA MET A 75 5.91 -5.76 7.93
C MET A 75 5.74 -5.97 9.45
N ILE A 76 4.50 -6.07 9.93
CA ILE A 76 4.21 -6.36 11.34
C ILE A 76 4.75 -7.75 11.72
N GLU A 77 4.43 -8.78 10.93
CA GLU A 77 4.87 -10.16 11.18
C GLU A 77 6.41 -10.28 11.16
N LEU A 78 7.08 -9.66 10.18
CA LEU A 78 8.55 -9.61 10.13
C LEU A 78 9.14 -9.00 11.40
N LYS A 79 8.51 -7.94 11.92
CA LYS A 79 8.95 -7.24 13.13
C LYS A 79 8.70 -8.07 14.39
N GLU A 80 7.49 -8.61 14.55
CA GLU A 80 7.05 -9.32 15.75
C GLU A 80 7.71 -10.69 15.90
N GLN A 81 7.84 -11.43 14.79
CA GLN A 81 8.56 -12.71 14.78
C GLN A 81 10.08 -12.56 14.81
N GLY A 82 10.59 -11.33 14.65
CA GLY A 82 12.01 -11.04 14.65
C GLY A 82 12.79 -11.74 13.53
N LEU A 83 12.11 -12.04 12.41
CA LEU A 83 12.67 -12.75 11.27
C LEU A 83 13.86 -11.97 10.69
N PRO A 84 15.01 -12.61 10.46
CA PRO A 84 16.16 -11.93 9.89
C PRO A 84 15.93 -11.71 8.39
N PHE A 85 16.05 -10.46 7.95
CA PHE A 85 16.21 -10.11 6.55
C PHE A 85 17.32 -9.06 6.40
N ALA A 86 17.82 -8.92 5.18
CA ALA A 86 18.82 -7.92 4.83
C ALA A 86 18.13 -6.68 4.23
N GLY A 87 18.63 -5.50 4.58
CA GLY A 87 18.15 -4.24 4.01
C GLY A 87 17.05 -3.55 4.79
N GLU A 88 16.23 -2.78 4.08
CA GLU A 88 15.12 -1.99 4.62
C GLU A 88 13.87 -2.18 3.78
N ILE A 89 12.71 -2.26 4.42
CA ILE A 89 11.40 -2.18 3.77
C ILE A 89 10.79 -0.84 4.14
N GLN A 90 10.37 -0.05 3.15
CA GLN A 90 9.68 1.22 3.36
C GLN A 90 8.26 1.14 2.81
N LEU A 91 7.26 1.37 3.66
CA LEU A 91 5.87 1.55 3.26
C LEU A 91 5.64 3.00 2.83
N LEU A 92 5.00 3.17 1.68
CA LEU A 92 4.51 4.41 1.11
C LEU A 92 3.00 4.28 0.87
N ALA A 93 2.18 4.56 1.87
CA ALA A 93 0.72 4.56 1.71
C ALA A 93 0.24 5.94 1.27
N THR A 94 -0.24 6.04 0.04
CA THR A 94 -0.50 7.30 -0.67
C THR A 94 -1.98 7.70 -0.65
N VAL A 95 -2.23 8.95 -1.05
CA VAL A 95 -3.58 9.50 -1.23
C VAL A 95 -3.75 10.02 -2.66
N GLY A 96 -4.98 9.92 -3.17
CA GLY A 96 -5.39 10.55 -4.43
C GLY A 96 -4.86 9.84 -5.67
N GLU A 97 -4.69 8.53 -5.61
CA GLU A 97 -4.29 7.71 -6.76
C GLU A 97 -5.39 7.70 -7.81
N GLU A 98 -6.63 7.42 -7.40
CA GLU A 98 -7.84 7.23 -8.21
C GLU A 98 -8.26 8.47 -9.02
N THR A 99 -7.55 9.59 -8.85
CA THR A 99 -7.74 10.81 -9.63
C THR A 99 -6.51 11.17 -10.46
N SER A 100 -5.35 11.31 -9.84
CA SER A 100 -4.15 11.84 -10.53
C SER A 100 -2.82 11.46 -9.86
N ALA A 101 -2.79 10.42 -9.01
CA ALA A 101 -1.59 10.00 -8.28
C ALA A 101 -0.85 11.13 -7.53
N ILE A 102 -1.60 12.12 -7.04
CA ILE A 102 -1.05 13.34 -6.44
C ILE A 102 -0.16 13.08 -5.22
N GLY A 103 -0.52 12.13 -4.36
CA GLY A 103 0.27 11.78 -3.20
C GLY A 103 1.61 11.15 -3.60
N ALA A 104 1.58 10.20 -4.53
CA ALA A 104 2.79 9.58 -5.06
C ALA A 104 3.74 10.61 -5.68
N GLY A 105 3.20 11.55 -6.47
CA GLY A 105 3.97 12.69 -7.00
C GLY A 105 4.66 13.51 -5.90
N GLN A 106 3.93 13.89 -4.85
CA GLN A 106 4.49 14.62 -3.71
C GLN A 106 5.61 13.82 -3.02
N LEU A 107 5.47 12.50 -2.85
CA LEU A 107 6.49 11.68 -2.21
C LEU A 107 7.77 11.60 -3.04
N VAL A 108 7.65 11.54 -4.38
CA VAL A 108 8.80 11.58 -5.29
C VAL A 108 9.51 12.92 -5.18
N GLU A 109 8.80 14.05 -5.20
CA GLU A 109 9.37 15.39 -5.05
C GLU A 109 10.10 15.58 -3.71
N LEU A 110 9.57 14.99 -2.64
CA LEU A 110 10.18 15.00 -1.31
C LEU A 110 11.30 13.97 -1.13
N GLY A 111 11.58 13.17 -2.16
CA GLY A 111 12.69 12.24 -2.20
C GLY A 111 12.45 10.89 -1.49
N TYR A 112 11.21 10.55 -1.15
CA TYR A 112 10.89 9.25 -0.53
C TYR A 112 11.06 8.06 -1.48
N GLY A 113 11.16 8.29 -2.78
CA GLY A 113 11.45 7.25 -3.78
C GLY A 113 12.92 7.15 -4.20
N SER A 114 13.78 8.11 -3.79
CA SER A 114 15.11 8.33 -4.41
C SER A 114 16.12 7.22 -4.16
N ASP A 115 15.96 6.51 -3.04
CA ASP A 115 16.89 5.49 -2.54
C ASP A 115 16.29 4.09 -2.56
N LEU A 116 15.14 3.90 -3.23
CA LEU A 116 14.52 2.59 -3.42
C LEU A 116 15.25 1.82 -4.52
N ASP A 117 15.61 0.56 -4.24
CA ASP A 117 16.17 -0.35 -5.24
C ASP A 117 15.09 -1.09 -6.04
N ALA A 118 13.90 -1.25 -5.46
CA ALA A 118 12.73 -1.86 -6.10
C ALA A 118 11.44 -1.42 -5.41
N LEU A 119 10.31 -1.60 -6.10
CA LEU A 119 8.98 -1.26 -5.61
C LEU A 119 8.02 -2.43 -5.83
N VAL A 120 7.22 -2.75 -4.81
CA VAL A 120 6.07 -3.66 -4.90
C VAL A 120 4.82 -2.84 -4.71
N ILE A 121 3.96 -2.86 -5.73
CA ILE A 121 2.66 -2.17 -5.73
C ILE A 121 1.60 -3.21 -5.39
N GLY A 122 0.77 -2.94 -4.38
CA GLY A 122 -0.25 -3.88 -3.90
C GLY A 122 -1.52 -3.95 -4.76
N GLU A 123 -1.53 -3.31 -5.94
CA GLU A 123 -2.74 -3.14 -6.75
C GLU A 123 -3.09 -4.45 -7.48
N PRO A 124 -4.38 -4.84 -7.53
CA PRO A 124 -4.75 -6.15 -8.06
C PRO A 124 -4.59 -6.22 -9.58
N THR A 125 -3.94 -7.28 -10.06
CA THR A 125 -3.74 -7.55 -11.50
C THR A 125 -4.22 -8.96 -11.87
N ASN A 126 -5.48 -9.27 -11.55
CA ASN A 126 -6.07 -10.62 -11.73
C ASN A 126 -5.22 -11.75 -11.11
N ASN A 127 -4.57 -11.49 -9.97
CA ASN A 127 -3.62 -12.39 -9.30
C ASN A 127 -2.40 -12.79 -10.15
N LEU A 128 -2.04 -11.99 -11.16
CA LEU A 128 -0.81 -12.15 -11.92
C LEU A 128 0.29 -11.26 -11.33
N ILE A 129 1.54 -11.64 -11.52
CA ILE A 129 2.66 -10.74 -11.23
C ILE A 129 2.97 -9.97 -12.51
N VAL A 130 2.81 -8.65 -12.46
CA VAL A 130 3.19 -7.75 -13.55
C VAL A 130 4.54 -7.13 -13.22
N ILE A 131 5.50 -7.25 -14.14
CA ILE A 131 6.85 -6.70 -13.98
C ILE A 131 6.98 -5.49 -14.91
N ALA A 132 7.33 -4.35 -14.34
CA ALA A 132 7.68 -3.12 -15.06
C ALA A 132 9.12 -2.71 -14.71
N HIS A 133 9.79 -2.03 -15.64
CA HIS A 133 11.15 -1.49 -15.48
C HIS A 133 11.21 -0.05 -15.95
#